data_AF-A0A972P7Q8-F1
#
_entry.id   AF-A0A972P7Q8-F1
#
_cell.length_a   1.000
_cell.length_b   1.000
_cell.length_c   1.000
_cell.angle_alpha   90.00
_cell.angle_beta   90.00
_cell.angle_gamma   90.00
#
_symmetry.space_group_name_H-M   'P 1'
#
loop_
_entity.id
_entity.type
_entity.pdbx_description
1 polymer ?
#
loop_
_entity_poly.entity_id
_entity_poly.type
_entity_poly.pdbx_seq_one_letter_code
_entity_poly.pdbx_strand_id
1 'polypeptide(L)'
;MSLKEKRRNRRLIILAAFCLLLLIAAVQAVSAAPKQVPTAKAGDCAACHGQDKVLPESHPAVSEMKWKECQACHAEGKMSLVGKMPGSHRHQLSGINCAACHGKGTPEPLAMDKCVSCHGPTAKLAEKTAQVKPSNPHTSPHYGTELDCTLCHKQHAKNENYCAQCHKFDFKVP
;
A
#
# COMPACT_ATOMS: atom_id res chain seq x y z
N MET A 1 -55.66 -0.19 24.46
CA MET A 1 -54.18 -0.12 24.58
C MET A 1 -53.81 1.03 25.53
N SER A 2 -53.07 0.75 26.61
CA SER A 2 -52.83 1.69 27.73
C SER A 2 -51.82 2.80 27.37
N LEU A 3 -51.95 4.00 27.96
CA LEU A 3 -50.99 5.11 27.81
C LEU A 3 -49.54 4.69 28.14
N LYS A 4 -49.37 3.78 29.12
CA LYS A 4 -48.06 3.22 29.51
C LYS A 4 -47.45 2.37 28.39
N GLU A 5 -48.29 1.66 27.65
CA GLU A 5 -47.91 0.79 26.54
C GLU A 5 -47.53 1.59 25.29
N LYS A 6 -48.27 2.66 24.98
CA LYS A 6 -47.91 3.63 23.91
C LYS A 6 -46.55 4.30 24.18
N ARG A 7 -46.26 4.66 25.44
CA ARG A 7 -44.97 5.26 25.83
C ARG A 7 -43.81 4.25 25.73
N ARG A 8 -44.03 2.99 26.12
CA ARG A 8 -43.05 1.91 25.96
C ARG A 8 -42.73 1.64 24.49
N ASN A 9 -43.75 1.56 23.64
CA ASN A 9 -43.56 1.32 22.20
C ASN A 9 -42.85 2.50 21.52
N ARG A 10 -43.17 3.76 21.89
CA ARG A 10 -42.42 4.94 21.39
C ARG A 10 -40.94 4.91 21.78
N ARG A 11 -40.61 4.52 23.01
CA ARG A 11 -39.20 4.40 23.44
C ARG A 11 -38.46 3.30 22.67
N LEU A 12 -39.10 2.15 22.45
CA LEU A 12 -38.53 1.06 21.67
C LEU A 12 -38.28 1.46 20.21
N ILE A 13 -39.21 2.21 19.59
CA ILE A 13 -39.05 2.71 18.22
C ILE A 13 -37.88 3.72 18.14
N ILE A 14 -37.75 4.63 19.10
CA ILE A 14 -36.64 5.61 19.14
C ILE A 14 -35.29 4.91 19.34
N LEU A 15 -35.22 3.93 20.25
CA LEU A 15 -34.00 3.14 20.48
C LEU A 15 -33.62 2.32 19.24
N ALA A 16 -34.58 1.68 18.58
CA ALA A 16 -34.34 0.94 17.34
C ALA A 16 -33.87 1.86 16.20
N ALA A 17 -34.48 3.04 16.04
CA ALA A 17 -34.07 4.03 15.06
C ALA A 17 -32.66 4.57 15.33
N PHE A 18 -32.30 4.79 16.60
CA PHE A 18 -30.97 5.23 17.00
C PHE A 18 -29.91 4.14 16.78
N CYS A 19 -30.20 2.89 17.12
CA CYS A 19 -29.30 1.76 16.82
C CYS A 19 -29.12 1.56 15.30
N LEU A 20 -30.19 1.74 14.50
CA LEU A 20 -30.11 1.66 13.05
C LEU A 20 -29.26 2.80 12.47
N LEU A 21 -29.40 4.03 12.98
CA LEU A 21 -28.56 5.18 12.61
C LEU A 21 -27.09 4.95 12.96
N LEU A 22 -26.80 4.39 14.14
CA LEU A 22 -25.44 4.02 14.54
C LEU A 22 -24.84 2.92 13.65
N LEU A 23 -25.64 1.92 13.27
CA LEU A 23 -25.21 0.87 12.33
C LEU A 23 -24.92 1.44 10.94
N ILE A 24 -25.76 2.35 10.43
CA ILE A 24 -25.54 3.00 9.13
C ILE A 24 -24.25 3.84 9.16
N ALA A 25 -24.02 4.61 10.24
CA ALA A 25 -22.80 5.39 10.40
C ALA A 25 -21.54 4.49 10.48
N ALA A 26 -21.63 3.35 11.16
CA ALA A 26 -20.53 2.38 11.22
C ALA A 26 -20.22 1.75 9.86
N VAL A 27 -21.25 1.45 9.04
CA VAL A 27 -21.06 0.91 7.69
C VAL A 27 -20.41 1.94 6.76
N GLN A 28 -20.75 3.22 6.87
CA GLN A 28 -20.13 4.28 6.05
C GLN A 28 -18.64 4.49 6.36
N ALA A 29 -18.20 4.22 7.60
CA ALA A 29 -16.80 4.36 7.98
C ALA A 29 -15.88 3.25 7.43
N VAL A 30 -16.44 2.08 7.06
CA VAL A 30 -15.65 0.91 6.65
C VAL A 30 -15.45 0.85 5.12
N SER A 31 -16.20 1.63 4.33
CA SER A 31 -16.25 1.50 2.86
C SER A 31 -15.63 2.66 2.08
N ALA A 32 -14.91 3.58 2.72
CA ALA A 32 -14.27 4.66 1.99
C ALA A 32 -13.07 4.14 1.18
N ALA A 33 -13.27 3.91 -0.12
CA ALA A 33 -12.19 3.68 -1.06
C ALA A 33 -11.16 4.83 -0.98
N PRO A 34 -9.85 4.55 -1.11
CA PRO A 34 -8.83 5.59 -1.06
C PRO A 34 -9.11 6.66 -2.11
N LYS A 35 -9.30 7.90 -1.67
CA LYS A 35 -9.54 9.03 -2.57
C LYS A 35 -8.28 9.31 -3.38
N GLN A 36 -8.39 9.24 -4.70
CA GLN A 36 -7.32 9.70 -5.58
C GLN A 36 -7.22 11.22 -5.49
N VAL A 37 -6.00 11.72 -5.25
CA VAL A 37 -5.65 13.15 -5.26
C VAL A 37 -4.76 13.43 -6.47
N PRO A 38 -5.33 13.58 -7.67
CA PRO A 38 -4.57 13.61 -8.93
C PRO A 38 -3.68 14.85 -9.08
N THR A 39 -3.94 15.90 -8.30
CA THR A 39 -3.19 17.16 -8.32
C THR A 39 -2.07 17.21 -7.28
N ALA A 40 -2.02 16.26 -6.34
CA ALA A 40 -1.01 16.23 -5.30
C ALA A 40 0.34 15.77 -5.87
N LYS A 41 1.42 16.45 -5.49
CA LYS A 41 2.78 16.00 -5.80
C LYS A 41 3.11 14.77 -4.96
N ALA A 42 3.94 13.89 -5.51
CA ALA A 42 4.32 12.64 -4.85
C ALA A 42 4.98 12.83 -3.48
N GLY A 43 5.80 13.88 -3.33
CA GLY A 43 6.48 14.24 -2.09
C GLY A 43 5.59 14.99 -1.10
N ASP A 44 4.40 15.45 -1.51
CA ASP A 44 3.45 16.16 -0.64
C ASP A 44 2.65 15.17 0.21
N CYS A 45 3.31 14.66 1.26
CA CYS A 45 2.74 13.64 2.12
C CYS A 45 1.42 14.12 2.77
N ALA A 46 1.34 15.39 3.14
CA ALA A 46 0.19 15.97 3.82
C ALA A 46 -1.05 16.01 2.91
N ALA A 47 -0.89 16.17 1.59
CA ALA A 47 -2.01 16.12 0.66
C ALA A 47 -2.72 14.75 0.64
N CYS A 48 -2.01 13.67 0.93
CA CYS A 48 -2.57 12.31 0.96
C CYS A 48 -2.90 11.82 2.38
N HIS A 49 -2.05 12.15 3.36
CA HIS A 49 -2.14 11.66 4.73
C HIS A 49 -2.81 12.64 5.70
N GLY A 50 -3.18 13.84 5.22
CA GLY A 50 -3.88 14.83 6.02
C GLY A 50 -3.13 15.20 7.29
N GLN A 51 -3.71 14.87 8.45
CA GLN A 51 -3.16 15.18 9.77
C GLN A 51 -2.23 14.08 10.31
N ASP A 52 -2.12 12.94 9.62
CA ASP A 52 -1.29 11.84 10.09
C ASP A 52 0.19 12.25 10.04
N LYS A 53 0.88 12.12 11.18
CA LYS A 53 2.32 12.32 11.27
C LYS A 53 3.06 11.15 10.63
N VAL A 54 3.25 11.21 9.32
CA VAL A 54 4.00 10.21 8.53
C VAL A 54 5.49 10.50 8.44
N LEU A 55 5.92 11.70 8.81
CA LEU A 55 7.32 12.11 8.92
C LEU A 55 7.66 12.54 10.36
N PRO A 56 8.86 12.24 10.87
CA PRO A 56 9.35 12.78 12.13
C PRO A 56 9.41 14.32 12.12
N GLU A 57 9.29 14.95 13.29
CA GLU A 57 9.36 16.42 13.41
C GLU A 57 10.70 17.01 12.96
N SER A 58 11.78 16.24 13.04
CA SER A 58 13.12 16.62 12.57
C SER A 58 13.32 16.43 11.06
N HIS A 59 12.33 15.91 10.33
CA HIS A 59 12.47 15.65 8.91
C HIS A 59 12.39 16.96 8.12
N PRO A 60 13.30 17.19 7.14
CA PRO A 60 13.23 18.38 6.30
C PRO A 60 11.97 18.39 5.42
N ALA A 61 11.63 19.56 4.87
CA ALA A 61 10.56 19.67 3.88
C ALA A 61 10.94 18.92 2.59
N VAL A 62 10.07 18.03 2.13
CA VAL A 62 10.31 17.14 0.98
C VAL A 62 9.19 17.15 -0.06
N SER A 63 8.27 18.11 0.01
CA SER A 63 7.09 18.20 -0.88
C SER A 63 7.43 18.21 -2.37
N GLU A 64 8.61 18.73 -2.71
CA GLU A 64 9.12 18.84 -4.08
C GLU A 64 10.08 17.71 -4.47
N MET A 65 10.44 16.84 -3.53
CA MET A 65 11.47 15.83 -3.77
C MET A 65 10.97 14.66 -4.60
N LYS A 66 11.88 14.11 -5.41
CA LYS A 66 11.71 12.84 -6.12
C LYS A 66 12.43 11.72 -5.39
N TRP A 67 12.08 10.47 -5.71
CA TRP A 67 12.66 9.28 -5.08
C TRP A 67 14.19 9.30 -5.02
N LYS A 68 14.85 9.72 -6.10
CA LYS A 68 16.32 9.78 -6.19
C LYS A 68 16.94 10.75 -5.19
N GLU A 69 16.27 11.84 -4.85
CA GLU A 69 16.74 12.82 -3.86
C GLU A 69 16.58 12.28 -2.44
N CYS A 70 15.49 11.55 -2.17
CA CYS A 70 15.33 10.85 -0.89
C CYS A 70 16.47 9.86 -0.63
N GLN A 71 16.93 9.16 -1.69
CA GLN A 71 18.03 8.19 -1.58
C GLN A 71 19.35 8.80 -1.12
N ALA A 72 19.57 10.11 -1.25
CA ALA A 72 20.77 10.76 -0.74
C ALA A 72 20.95 10.57 0.78
N CYS A 73 19.84 10.47 1.52
CA CYS A 73 19.85 10.25 2.98
C CYS A 73 19.32 8.86 3.37
N HIS A 74 18.48 8.24 2.55
CA HIS A 74 17.72 7.05 2.88
C HIS A 74 18.14 5.77 2.14
N ALA A 75 19.35 5.73 1.56
CA ALA A 75 19.83 4.56 0.84
C ALA A 75 20.02 3.33 1.74
N GLU A 76 20.64 3.50 2.91
CA GLU A 76 21.11 2.40 3.74
C GLU A 76 21.08 2.71 5.25
N GLY A 77 21.46 1.71 6.06
CA GLY A 77 21.55 1.83 7.50
C GLY A 77 20.20 2.09 8.19
N LYS A 78 20.24 2.79 9.33
CA LYS A 78 19.06 3.05 10.17
C LYS A 78 18.01 3.94 9.51
N MET A 79 18.41 4.71 8.49
CA MET A 79 17.52 5.61 7.74
C MET A 79 16.96 4.96 6.48
N SER A 80 17.30 3.70 6.18
CA SER A 80 16.84 3.04 4.96
C SER A 80 15.31 2.95 4.89
N LEU A 81 14.76 3.31 3.73
CA LEU A 81 13.33 3.22 3.44
C LEU A 81 12.89 1.87 2.87
N VAL A 82 13.83 0.92 2.70
CA VAL A 82 13.53 -0.42 2.16
C VAL A 82 12.50 -1.12 3.06
N GLY A 83 11.36 -1.50 2.48
CA GLY A 83 10.26 -2.16 3.18
C GLY A 83 9.52 -1.29 4.20
N LYS A 84 9.75 0.03 4.21
CA LYS A 84 9.08 0.99 5.10
C LYS A 84 7.83 1.62 4.49
N MET A 85 7.72 1.61 3.16
CA MET A 85 6.60 2.16 2.42
C MET A 85 6.11 1.16 1.38
N PRO A 86 4.81 1.19 1.02
CA PRO A 86 4.29 0.42 -0.12
C PRO A 86 5.01 0.79 -1.42
N GLY A 87 5.10 -0.17 -2.35
CA GLY A 87 5.77 0.02 -3.64
C GLY A 87 5.22 1.20 -4.45
N SER A 88 3.94 1.51 -4.30
CA SER A 88 3.29 2.66 -4.97
C SER A 88 3.93 4.00 -4.60
N HIS A 89 4.42 4.18 -3.37
CA HIS A 89 5.07 5.44 -2.97
C HIS A 89 6.32 5.66 -3.81
N ARG A 90 7.15 4.61 -3.95
CA ARG A 90 8.38 4.68 -4.75
C ARG A 90 8.08 4.93 -6.23
N HIS A 91 7.06 4.29 -6.78
CA HIS A 91 6.61 4.52 -8.15
C HIS A 91 6.12 5.95 -8.35
N GLN A 92 5.24 6.45 -7.47
CA GLN A 92 4.72 7.81 -7.51
C GLN A 92 5.84 8.86 -7.39
N LEU A 93 6.77 8.67 -6.45
CA LEU A 93 7.97 9.52 -6.27
C LEU A 93 8.94 9.43 -7.46
N SER A 94 8.79 8.43 -8.33
CA SER A 94 9.54 8.28 -9.58
C SER A 94 8.74 8.72 -10.81
N GLY A 95 7.55 9.31 -10.62
CA GLY A 95 6.71 9.85 -11.70
C GLY A 95 5.77 8.82 -12.36
N ILE A 96 5.64 7.62 -11.80
CA ILE A 96 4.73 6.59 -12.29
C ILE A 96 3.39 6.74 -11.54
N ASN A 97 2.39 7.27 -12.24
CA ASN A 97 1.06 7.50 -11.67
C ASN A 97 0.12 6.29 -11.82
N CYS A 98 -1.06 6.38 -11.21
CA CYS A 98 -2.07 5.32 -11.23
C CYS A 98 -2.41 4.84 -12.65
N ALA A 99 -2.54 5.78 -13.60
CA ALA A 99 -2.91 5.50 -14.98
C ALA A 99 -1.81 4.76 -15.76
N ALA A 100 -0.55 4.90 -15.36
CA ALA A 100 0.55 4.13 -15.95
C ALA A 100 0.37 2.61 -15.75
N CYS A 101 -0.32 2.21 -14.68
CA CYS A 101 -0.62 0.81 -14.38
C CYS A 101 -2.04 0.43 -14.78
N HIS A 102 -3.04 1.19 -14.32
CA HIS A 102 -4.47 0.85 -14.43
C HIS A 102 -5.17 1.46 -15.66
N GLY A 103 -4.50 2.32 -16.43
CA GLY A 103 -5.11 3.00 -17.58
C GLY A 103 -6.21 3.99 -17.18
N LYS A 104 -7.21 4.13 -18.07
CA LYS A 104 -8.39 4.96 -17.85
C LYS A 104 -9.55 4.06 -17.46
N GLY A 105 -9.86 3.95 -16.17
CA GLY A 105 -10.96 3.11 -15.70
C GLY A 105 -10.87 2.79 -14.22
N THR A 106 -11.78 1.95 -13.75
CA THR A 106 -11.75 1.40 -12.40
C THR A 106 -10.52 0.51 -12.24
N PRO A 107 -9.66 0.73 -11.24
CA PRO A 107 -8.49 -0.12 -11.01
C PRO A 107 -8.88 -1.57 -10.72
N GLU A 108 -8.32 -2.50 -11.49
CA GLU A 108 -8.39 -3.94 -11.26
C GLU A 108 -7.02 -4.52 -10.85
N PRO A 109 -6.98 -5.73 -10.26
CA PRO A 109 -5.73 -6.45 -10.03
C PRO A 109 -4.92 -6.58 -11.33
N LEU A 110 -3.62 -6.36 -11.22
CA LEU A 110 -2.70 -6.41 -12.36
C LEU A 110 -2.02 -7.77 -12.41
N ALA A 111 -1.85 -8.30 -13.61
CA ALA A 111 -1.00 -9.46 -13.84
C ALA A 111 0.48 -9.06 -13.86
N MET A 112 1.35 -10.07 -13.70
CA MET A 112 2.80 -9.89 -13.67
C MET A 112 3.36 -9.20 -14.93
N ASP A 113 2.72 -9.40 -16.09
CA ASP A 113 3.08 -8.79 -17.37
C ASP A 113 3.22 -7.26 -17.26
N LYS A 114 2.34 -6.62 -16.48
CA LYS A 114 2.39 -5.19 -16.22
C LYS A 114 3.69 -4.80 -15.51
N CYS A 115 4.17 -5.60 -14.57
CA CYS A 115 5.42 -5.34 -13.86
C CYS A 115 6.63 -5.46 -14.80
N VAL A 116 6.71 -6.56 -15.56
CA VAL A 116 7.87 -6.83 -16.44
C VAL A 116 7.89 -5.92 -17.67
N SER A 117 6.78 -5.28 -18.03
CA SER A 117 6.75 -4.28 -19.10
C SER A 117 7.71 -3.11 -18.88
N CYS A 118 8.02 -2.78 -17.61
CA CYS A 118 8.99 -1.75 -17.23
C CYS A 118 10.26 -2.34 -16.58
N HIS A 119 10.12 -3.39 -15.76
CA HIS A 119 11.24 -3.98 -15.02
C HIS A 119 12.10 -4.96 -15.84
N GLY A 120 11.58 -5.38 -16.99
CA GLY A 120 12.22 -6.34 -17.90
C GLY A 120 11.93 -7.80 -17.54
N PRO A 121 12.46 -8.75 -18.32
CA PRO A 121 12.20 -10.17 -18.14
C PRO A 121 12.64 -10.69 -16.77
N THR A 122 11.87 -11.64 -16.22
CA THR A 122 12.12 -12.29 -14.92
C THR A 122 13.53 -12.90 -14.81
N ALA A 123 14.01 -13.56 -15.87
CA ALA A 123 15.37 -14.10 -15.93
C ALA A 123 16.45 -13.03 -15.72
N LYS A 124 16.27 -11.83 -16.27
CA LYS A 124 17.21 -10.71 -16.09
C LYS A 124 17.12 -10.11 -14.69
N LEU A 125 15.95 -10.14 -14.06
CA LEU A 125 15.80 -9.74 -12.67
C LEU A 125 16.50 -10.74 -11.74
N ALA A 126 16.38 -12.04 -12.01
CA ALA A 126 17.11 -13.08 -11.30
C ALA A 126 18.63 -12.91 -11.43
N GLU A 127 19.16 -12.64 -12.63
CA GLU A 127 20.59 -12.33 -12.81
C GLU A 127 21.04 -11.14 -11.94
N LYS A 128 20.25 -10.05 -11.92
CA LYS A 128 20.57 -8.82 -11.15
C LYS A 128 20.57 -9.01 -9.63
N THR A 129 19.92 -10.05 -9.13
CA THR A 129 19.84 -10.36 -7.70
C THR A 129 20.58 -11.63 -7.30
N ALA A 130 21.46 -12.16 -8.17
CA ALA A 130 22.25 -13.37 -7.91
C ALA A 130 23.13 -13.27 -6.65
N GLN A 131 23.52 -12.05 -6.26
CA GLN A 131 24.31 -11.75 -5.08
C GLN A 131 23.51 -11.70 -3.77
N VAL A 132 22.17 -11.68 -3.83
CA VAL A 132 21.33 -11.65 -2.63
C VAL A 132 21.46 -12.97 -1.88
N LYS A 133 21.67 -12.88 -0.56
CA LYS A 133 21.86 -14.01 0.35
C LYS A 133 20.67 -14.13 1.33
N PRO A 134 20.39 -15.33 1.86
CA PRO A 134 21.10 -16.61 1.65
C PRO A 134 20.80 -17.28 0.30
N SER A 135 19.69 -16.90 -0.35
CA SER A 135 19.31 -17.36 -1.68
C SER A 135 18.82 -16.19 -2.51
N ASN A 136 18.83 -16.34 -3.82
CA ASN A 136 18.29 -15.35 -4.74
C ASN A 136 16.75 -15.36 -4.64
N PRO A 137 16.10 -14.24 -4.25
CA PRO A 137 14.65 -14.18 -4.07
C PRO A 137 13.86 -14.23 -5.39
N HIS A 138 14.51 -14.00 -6.53
CA HIS A 138 13.87 -13.99 -7.86
C HIS A 138 14.14 -15.27 -8.66
N THR A 139 14.74 -16.29 -8.06
CA THR A 139 14.75 -17.64 -8.63
C THR A 139 14.67 -18.67 -7.52
N SER A 140 13.63 -19.50 -7.53
CA SER A 140 13.37 -20.48 -6.48
C SER A 140 13.18 -21.90 -7.03
N PRO A 141 13.43 -22.95 -6.23
CA PRO A 141 13.13 -24.32 -6.64
C PRO A 141 11.64 -24.60 -6.88
N HIS A 142 10.75 -23.82 -6.29
CA HIS A 142 9.29 -24.03 -6.40
C HIS A 142 8.70 -23.39 -7.66
N TYR A 143 9.22 -22.24 -8.07
CA TYR A 143 8.57 -21.38 -9.07
C TYR A 143 9.52 -20.94 -10.19
N GLY A 144 10.79 -21.36 -10.16
CA GLY A 144 11.82 -20.80 -11.02
C GLY A 144 11.84 -19.28 -10.89
N THR A 145 11.77 -18.58 -12.02
CA THR A 145 11.74 -17.12 -12.12
C THR A 145 10.33 -16.53 -12.20
N GLU A 146 9.28 -17.37 -12.16
CA GLU A 146 7.90 -16.97 -12.49
C GLU A 146 6.98 -16.85 -11.27
N LEU A 147 7.54 -16.67 -10.06
CA LEU A 147 6.75 -16.36 -8.88
C LEU A 147 6.12 -14.97 -9.01
N ASP A 148 4.81 -14.86 -8.77
CA ASP A 148 4.08 -13.60 -8.89
C ASP A 148 4.69 -12.47 -8.05
N CYS A 149 5.03 -11.35 -8.70
CA CYS A 149 5.69 -10.21 -8.07
C CYS A 149 4.89 -9.66 -6.89
N THR A 150 3.56 -9.71 -6.96
CA THR A 150 2.64 -9.15 -5.97
C THR A 150 2.56 -9.98 -4.69
N LEU A 151 3.13 -11.19 -4.66
CA LEU A 151 3.25 -11.96 -3.42
C LEU A 151 4.20 -11.31 -2.42
N CYS A 152 5.23 -10.62 -2.92
CA CYS A 152 6.22 -9.91 -2.09
C CYS A 152 6.10 -8.39 -2.20
N HIS A 153 6.06 -7.85 -3.43
CA HIS A 153 6.08 -6.42 -3.72
C HIS A 153 4.67 -5.83 -3.72
N LYS A 154 4.17 -5.50 -2.54
CA LYS A 154 2.83 -4.93 -2.37
C LYS A 154 2.83 -3.46 -2.79
N GLN A 155 2.02 -3.14 -3.80
CA GLN A 155 1.90 -1.75 -4.25
C GLN A 155 1.05 -0.92 -3.29
N HIS A 156 -0.04 -1.48 -2.77
CA HIS A 156 -1.02 -0.77 -1.94
C HIS A 156 -1.06 -1.26 -0.48
N ALA A 157 -0.04 -1.99 -0.04
CA ALA A 157 0.11 -2.49 1.32
C ALA A 157 1.60 -2.60 1.67
N LYS A 158 1.89 -3.00 2.91
CA LYS A 158 3.26 -3.28 3.34
C LYS A 158 3.82 -4.48 2.58
N ASN A 159 5.06 -4.38 2.10
CA ASN A 159 5.74 -5.50 1.45
C ASN A 159 5.87 -6.71 2.38
N GLU A 160 5.88 -7.89 1.77
CA GLU A 160 5.90 -9.17 2.47
C GLU A 160 7.10 -9.99 2.03
N ASN A 161 7.74 -10.68 2.98
CA ASN A 161 8.68 -11.74 2.65
C ASN A 161 7.90 -13.05 2.52
N TYR A 162 7.34 -13.30 1.33
CA TYR A 162 6.47 -14.46 1.08
C TYR A 162 7.13 -15.78 1.49
N CYS A 163 8.43 -15.93 1.19
CA CYS A 163 9.20 -17.11 1.50
C CYS A 163 9.34 -17.36 3.01
N ALA A 164 9.27 -16.31 3.84
CA ALA A 164 9.40 -16.43 5.29
C ALA A 164 8.22 -17.14 5.97
N GLN A 165 7.13 -17.40 5.24
CA GLN A 165 6.02 -18.21 5.72
C GLN A 165 6.43 -19.67 5.99
N CYS A 166 7.41 -20.19 5.24
CA CYS A 166 7.90 -21.56 5.37
C CYS A 166 9.40 -21.64 5.66
N HIS A 167 10.18 -20.62 5.29
CA HIS A 167 11.64 -20.60 5.43
C HIS A 167 12.10 -19.54 6.43
N LYS A 168 13.27 -19.73 7.04
CA LYS A 168 13.88 -18.73 7.92
C LYS A 168 14.69 -17.70 7.11
N PHE A 169 14.04 -17.00 6.18
CA PHE A 169 14.66 -15.93 5.40
C PHE A 169 14.33 -14.57 6.00
N ASP A 170 15.29 -13.65 5.96
CA ASP A 170 15.12 -12.25 6.38
C ASP A 170 15.32 -11.28 5.20
N PHE A 171 14.66 -11.57 4.07
CA PHE A 171 14.71 -10.69 2.91
C PHE A 171 14.06 -9.34 3.22
N LYS A 172 14.77 -8.26 2.87
CA LYS A 172 14.24 -6.90 2.91
C LYS A 172 13.66 -6.58 1.55
N VAL A 173 12.35 -6.75 1.43
CA VAL A 173 11.63 -6.54 0.17
C VAL A 173 11.46 -5.04 -0.08
N PRO A 174 12.00 -4.51 -1.19
CA PRO A 174 12.01 -3.07 -1.51
C PRO A 174 10.66 -2.53 -1.94
#